data_AF-A0A7S0E779-F1
#
_entry.id   AF-A0A7S0E779-F1
#
_cell.length_a   1.000
_cell.length_b   1.000
_cell.length_c   1.000
_cell.angle_alpha   90.00
_cell.angle_beta   90.00
_cell.angle_gamma   90.00
#
_symmetry.space_group_name_H-M   'P 1'
#
loop_
_entity.id
_entity.type
_entity.pdbx_description
1 polymer ?
#
loop_
_entity_poly.entity_id
_entity_poly.type
_entity_poly.pdbx_seq_one_letter_code
_entity_poly.pdbx_strand_id
1 'polypeptide(L)'
;AAPVIIILCISSERCKVVSDAIAEFEGECPIARLFVLKPQMLQHRLERSWLNSRIFVGTPGKFCRLAEIGAFDLHNLKYILVDMWVDSKARSITSMTETRADLFKLYFGRLKS
;
A
#
# COMPACT_ATOMS: atom_id res chain seq x y z
N ALA A 1 1.15 4.75 11.92
CA ALA A 1 1.33 5.83 10.93
C ALA A 1 0.00 6.10 10.24
N ALA A 2 -0.29 7.35 9.87
CA ALA A 2 -1.62 7.77 9.38
C ALA A 2 -1.53 8.36 7.96
N PRO A 3 -1.57 7.51 6.91
CA PRO A 3 -1.47 7.97 5.52
C PRO A 3 -2.63 8.89 5.15
N VAL A 4 -2.38 9.80 4.22
CA VAL A 4 -3.42 10.58 3.51
C VAL A 4 -3.78 9.90 2.20
N ILE A 5 -2.77 9.32 1.53
CA ILE A 5 -2.90 8.65 0.24
C ILE A 5 -2.35 7.23 0.34
N ILE A 6 -3.14 6.27 -0.11
CA ILE A 6 -2.69 4.90 -0.37
C ILE A 6 -2.68 4.68 -1.88
N ILE A 7 -1.60 4.11 -2.41
CA ILE A 7 -1.51 3.67 -3.80
C ILE A 7 -1.36 2.16 -3.82
N LEU A 8 -2.38 1.49 -4.38
CA LEU A 8 -2.47 0.04 -4.48
C LEU A 8 -2.04 -0.41 -5.88
N CYS A 9 -1.06 -1.30 -5.96
CA CYS A 9 -0.59 -1.87 -7.22
C CYS A 9 -0.76 -3.40 -7.24
N ILE A 10 -0.77 -3.98 -8.45
CA ILE A 10 -0.90 -5.43 -8.65
C ILE A 10 0.27 -6.24 -8.07
N SER A 11 1.50 -5.69 -8.07
CA SER A 11 2.70 -6.40 -7.64
C SER A 11 3.76 -5.46 -7.05
N SER A 12 4.78 -6.03 -6.40
CA SER A 12 5.91 -5.27 -5.86
C SER A 12 6.72 -4.57 -6.95
N GLU A 13 6.88 -5.20 -8.11
CA GLU A 13 7.57 -4.63 -9.28
C GLU A 13 6.81 -3.41 -9.78
N ARG A 14 5.47 -3.51 -9.87
CA ARG A 14 4.64 -2.38 -10.26
C ARG A 14 4.66 -1.27 -9.20
N CYS A 15 4.68 -1.61 -7.91
CA CYS A 15 4.86 -0.63 -6.84
C CYS A 15 6.16 0.15 -7.00
N LYS A 16 7.26 -0.51 -7.42
CA LYS A 16 8.53 0.17 -7.68
C LYS A 16 8.39 1.19 -8.80
N VAL A 17 7.83 0.78 -9.94
CA VAL A 17 7.62 1.69 -11.09
C VAL A 17 6.76 2.89 -10.70
N VAL A 18 5.65 2.67 -9.99
CA VAL A 18 4.79 3.74 -9.49
C VAL A 18 5.52 4.63 -8.50
N SER A 19 6.29 4.04 -7.59
CA SER A 19 7.04 4.79 -6.59
C SER A 19 8.15 5.65 -7.20
N ASP A 20 8.80 5.17 -8.26
CA ASP A 20 9.83 5.93 -8.97
C ASP A 20 9.18 7.11 -9.74
N ALA A 21 7.98 6.91 -10.29
CA ALA A 21 7.23 7.95 -10.98
C ALA A 21 6.74 9.10 -10.07
N ILE A 22 6.66 8.87 -8.76
CA ILE A 22 6.28 9.89 -7.77
C ILE A 22 7.45 10.34 -6.89
N ALA A 23 8.70 9.97 -7.25
CA ALA A 23 9.86 10.26 -6.43
C ALA A 23 10.13 11.77 -6.28
N GLU A 24 9.66 12.60 -7.23
CA GLU A 24 9.75 14.06 -7.14
C GLU A 24 9.06 14.64 -5.88
N PHE A 25 8.04 13.96 -5.37
CA PHE A 25 7.32 14.40 -4.17
C PHE A 25 8.05 14.06 -2.87
N GLU A 26 9.11 13.24 -2.89
CA GLU A 26 9.75 12.71 -1.69
C GLU A 26 10.42 13.79 -0.82
N GLY A 27 10.85 14.90 -1.43
CA GLY A 27 11.41 16.05 -0.71
C GLY A 27 10.38 16.82 0.12
N GLU A 28 9.11 16.81 -0.30
CA GLU A 28 8.01 17.51 0.38
C GLU A 28 7.17 16.57 1.25
N CYS A 29 7.01 15.33 0.79
CA CYS A 29 6.17 14.32 1.39
C CYS A 29 6.85 12.95 1.35
N PRO A 30 7.39 12.47 2.48
CA PRO A 30 8.03 11.17 2.54
C PRO A 30 7.08 10.04 2.10
N ILE A 31 7.59 9.13 1.26
CA ILE A 31 6.83 8.02 0.68
C ILE A 31 7.18 6.71 1.40
N ALA A 32 6.17 6.05 1.98
CA ALA A 32 6.31 4.73 2.57
C ALA A 32 6.17 3.64 1.49
N ARG A 33 7.21 2.83 1.31
CA ARG A 33 7.31 1.81 0.24
C ARG A 33 7.14 0.41 0.80
N LEU A 34 5.91 -0.02 1.07
CA LEU A 34 5.63 -1.27 1.80
C LEU A 34 6.17 -2.54 1.10
N PHE A 35 6.34 -2.48 -0.22
CA PHE A 35 6.79 -3.60 -1.06
C PHE A 35 8.26 -4.01 -0.82
N VAL A 36 9.09 -3.12 -0.26
CA VAL A 36 10.51 -3.44 0.02
C VAL A 36 10.70 -4.22 1.33
N LEU A 37 9.66 -4.32 2.15
CA LEU A 37 9.77 -4.92 3.48
C LEU A 37 9.30 -6.37 3.51
N LYS A 38 10.07 -7.20 4.21
CA LYS A 38 9.60 -8.50 4.67
C LYS A 38 8.43 -8.32 5.65
N PRO A 39 7.45 -9.23 5.69
CA PRO A 39 6.27 -9.10 6.55
C PRO A 39 6.58 -8.82 8.02
N GLN A 40 7.65 -9.42 8.55
CA GLN A 40 8.07 -9.28 9.96
C GLN A 40 8.62 -7.88 10.30
N MET A 41 9.08 -7.12 9.31
CA MET A 41 9.70 -5.80 9.50
C MET A 41 8.73 -4.63 9.32
N LEU A 42 7.50 -4.91 8.85
CA LEU A 42 6.52 -3.90 8.49
C LEU A 42 6.17 -2.98 9.67
N GLN A 43 5.84 -3.57 10.83
CA GLN A 43 5.47 -2.81 12.02
C GLN A 43 6.61 -1.91 12.51
N HIS A 44 7.78 -2.49 12.72
CA HIS A 44 8.95 -1.76 13.22
C HIS A 44 9.35 -0.58 12.33
N ARG A 45 9.30 -0.75 11.00
CA ARG A 45 9.58 0.32 10.04
C ARG A 45 8.52 1.41 10.05
N LEU A 46 7.25 1.07 10.21
CA LEU A 46 6.17 2.05 10.32
C LEU A 46 6.30 2.92 11.57
N GLU A 47 6.68 2.32 12.69
CA GLU A 47 6.84 3.01 13.96
C GLU A 47 8.07 3.92 13.99
N ARG A 48 9.12 3.60 13.24
CA ARG A 48 10.39 4.36 13.27
C ARG A 48 10.65 5.27 12.07
N SER A 49 10.42 4.79 10.86
CA SER A 49 10.89 5.46 9.62
C SER A 49 9.77 6.08 8.81
N TRP A 50 8.57 5.54 8.88
CA TRP A 50 7.43 5.98 8.05
C TRP A 50 6.31 6.61 8.85
N LEU A 51 6.56 6.96 10.11
CA LEU A 51 5.59 7.64 10.97
C LEU A 51 5.06 8.94 10.34
N ASN A 52 5.95 9.68 9.66
CA ASN A 52 5.66 10.97 9.02
C ASN A 52 5.28 10.85 7.54
N SER A 53 5.37 9.65 6.95
CA SER A 53 4.98 9.46 5.56
C SER A 53 3.48 9.70 5.40
N ARG A 54 3.09 10.43 4.35
CA ARG A 54 1.67 10.67 4.04
C ARG A 54 1.19 9.89 2.82
N ILE A 55 2.12 9.41 1.98
CA ILE A 55 1.84 8.58 0.81
C ILE A 55 2.40 7.18 1.06
N PHE A 56 1.55 6.17 0.91
CA PHE A 56 1.91 4.78 1.11
C PHE A 56 1.70 4.01 -0.20
N VAL A 57 2.74 3.33 -0.68
CA VAL A 57 2.68 2.52 -1.91
C VAL A 57 2.90 1.05 -1.56
N GLY A 58 2.03 0.18 -2.04
CA GLY A 58 2.14 -1.25 -1.79
C GLY A 58 1.08 -2.08 -2.51
N THR A 59 1.14 -3.40 -2.30
CA THR A 59 0.10 -4.32 -2.77
C THR A 59 -1.02 -4.43 -1.71
N PRO A 60 -2.26 -4.74 -2.11
CA PRO A 60 -3.35 -4.99 -1.18
C PRO A 60 -2.99 -5.92 -0.01
N GLY A 61 -2.33 -7.05 -0.27
CA GLY A 61 -1.92 -7.98 0.79
C GLY A 61 -1.00 -7.38 1.84
N LYS A 62 -0.15 -6.41 1.49
CA LYS A 62 0.69 -5.68 2.48
C LYS A 62 -0.18 -4.83 3.40
N PHE A 63 -1.15 -4.11 2.86
CA PHE A 63 -2.05 -3.29 3.66
C PHE A 63 -2.98 -4.15 4.52
N CYS A 64 -3.48 -5.28 4.00
CA CYS A 64 -4.24 -6.25 4.80
C CYS A 64 -3.43 -6.68 6.03
N ARG A 65 -2.16 -7.03 5.82
CA ARG A 65 -1.29 -7.46 6.90
C ARG A 65 -1.05 -6.36 7.94
N LEU A 66 -0.90 -5.11 7.49
CA LEU A 66 -0.75 -3.96 8.38
C LEU A 66 -2.00 -3.70 9.22
N ALA A 67 -3.18 -3.83 8.62
CA ALA A 67 -4.45 -3.71 9.33
C ALA A 67 -4.62 -4.84 10.35
N GLU A 68 -4.25 -6.08 10.01
CA GLU A 68 -4.34 -7.22 10.93
C GLU A 68 -3.47 -7.07 12.18
N ILE A 69 -2.31 -6.42 12.08
CA ILE A 69 -1.40 -6.22 13.20
C ILE A 69 -1.63 -4.88 13.92
N GLY A 70 -2.67 -4.11 13.55
CA GLY A 70 -2.97 -2.81 14.15
C GLY A 70 -1.91 -1.73 13.92
N ALA A 71 -1.00 -1.92 12.96
CA ALA A 71 0.06 -0.96 12.65
C ALA A 71 -0.42 0.17 11.70
N PHE A 72 -1.70 0.13 11.34
CA PHE A 72 -2.31 0.98 10.33
C PHE A 72 -3.44 1.81 10.93
N ASP A 73 -3.27 3.13 10.90
CA ASP A 73 -4.29 4.06 11.37
C ASP A 73 -4.90 4.79 10.18
N LEU A 74 -6.20 4.56 9.96
CA LEU A 74 -6.93 5.06 8.81
C LEU A 74 -7.63 6.40 9.06
N HIS A 75 -7.54 6.99 10.25
CA HIS A 75 -8.31 8.20 10.61
C HIS A 75 -8.07 9.39 9.65
N ASN A 76 -6.90 9.45 9.01
CA ASN A 76 -6.49 10.55 8.14
C ASN A 76 -6.48 10.16 6.64
N LEU A 77 -6.92 8.95 6.29
CA LEU A 77 -6.95 8.50 4.91
C LEU A 77 -8.02 9.29 4.13
N LYS A 78 -7.61 9.92 3.02
CA LYS A 78 -8.51 10.69 2.14
C LYS A 78 -8.64 10.07 0.76
N TYR A 79 -7.58 9.45 0.26
CA TYR A 79 -7.52 8.94 -1.10
C TYR A 79 -6.95 7.53 -1.14
N ILE A 80 -7.61 6.67 -1.91
CA ILE A 80 -7.06 5.39 -2.34
C ILE A 80 -6.97 5.43 -3.86
N LEU A 81 -5.74 5.36 -4.37
CA LEU A 81 -5.45 5.28 -5.79
C LEU A 81 -5.21 3.81 -6.13
N VAL A 82 -6.02 3.29 -7.05
CA VAL A 82 -5.91 1.92 -7.54
C VAL A 82 -5.23 1.96 -8.90
N ASP A 83 -4.00 1.46 -8.97
CA ASP A 83 -3.28 1.34 -10.23
C ASP A 83 -3.87 0.19 -11.05
N MET A 84 -4.68 0.56 -12.05
CA MET A 84 -5.38 -0.35 -12.94
C MET A 84 -4.48 -0.87 -14.08
N TRP A 85 -3.17 -0.84 -13.91
CA TRP A 85 -2.22 -1.38 -14.87
C TRP A 85 -2.46 -2.87 -15.13
N VAL A 86 -2.24 -3.26 -16.39
CA VAL A 86 -2.44 -4.63 -16.88
C VAL A 86 -1.07 -5.20 -17.24
N ASP A 87 -0.77 -6.38 -16.72
CA ASP A 87 0.48 -7.06 -16.98
C ASP A 87 0.52 -7.78 -18.35
N SER A 88 1.68 -8.34 -18.69
CA SER A 88 1.87 -9.07 -19.95
C SER A 88 1.00 -10.32 -20.11
N LYS A 89 0.33 -10.76 -19.04
CA LYS A 89 -0.61 -11.89 -19.03
C LYS A 89 -2.07 -11.42 -18.97
N ALA A 90 -2.34 -10.17 -19.30
CA ALA A 90 -3.66 -9.55 -19.24
C ALA A 90 -4.28 -9.55 -17.83
N ARG A 91 -3.45 -9.53 -16.77
CA ARG A 91 -3.90 -9.48 -15.38
C ARG A 91 -3.81 -8.06 -14.83
N SER A 92 -4.85 -7.63 -14.13
CA SER A 92 -4.90 -6.38 -13.37
C SER A 92 -5.02 -6.66 -11.88
N ILE A 93 -4.96 -5.61 -11.07
CA ILE A 93 -5.22 -5.69 -9.63
C ILE A 93 -6.61 -6.28 -9.29
N THR A 94 -7.56 -6.22 -10.22
CA THR A 94 -8.92 -6.76 -10.07
C THR A 94 -9.13 -8.13 -10.69
N SER A 95 -8.24 -8.61 -11.57
CA SER A 95 -8.37 -9.94 -12.19
C SER A 95 -7.44 -11.01 -11.61
N MET A 96 -6.34 -10.61 -10.94
CA MET A 96 -5.46 -11.55 -10.26
C MET A 96 -6.08 -12.01 -8.92
N THR A 97 -6.38 -13.30 -8.79
CA THR A 97 -7.19 -13.86 -7.68
C THR A 97 -6.73 -13.45 -6.28
N GLU A 98 -5.44 -13.61 -5.98
CA GLU A 98 -4.88 -13.31 -4.65
C GLU A 98 -5.02 -11.82 -4.32
N THR A 99 -4.53 -10.97 -5.21
CA THR A 99 -4.56 -9.51 -5.03
C THR A 99 -5.98 -8.96 -5.03
N ARG A 100 -6.86 -9.53 -5.84
CA ARG A 100 -8.29 -9.20 -5.87
C ARG A 100 -8.91 -9.47 -4.50
N ALA A 101 -8.72 -10.67 -3.93
CA ALA A 101 -9.30 -11.01 -2.63
C ALA A 101 -8.87 -10.02 -1.53
N ASP A 102 -7.58 -9.67 -1.50
CA ASP A 102 -7.05 -8.67 -0.56
C ASP A 102 -7.60 -7.27 -0.82
N LEU A 103 -7.73 -6.85 -2.09
CA LEU A 103 -8.31 -5.56 -2.47
C LEU A 103 -9.75 -5.45 -1.93
N PHE A 104 -10.58 -6.47 -2.17
CA PHE A 104 -11.96 -6.48 -1.65
C PHE A 104 -11.99 -6.53 -0.12
N LYS A 105 -11.07 -7.25 0.53
CA LYS A 105 -10.95 -7.27 1.99
C LYS A 105 -10.61 -5.89 2.56
N LEU A 106 -9.75 -5.10 1.91
CA LEU A 106 -9.44 -3.74 2.34
C LEU A 106 -10.62 -2.78 2.21
N TYR A 107 -11.36 -2.87 1.11
CA TYR A 107 -12.44 -1.92 0.81
C TYR A 107 -13.76 -2.26 1.51
N PHE A 108 -14.10 -3.54 1.60
CA PHE A 108 -15.41 -3.99 2.06
C PHE A 108 -15.32 -4.87 3.32
N GLY A 109 -14.13 -5.33 3.68
CA GLY A 109 -13.93 -6.09 4.90
C GLY A 109 -14.06 -5.20 6.13
N ARG A 110 -14.52 -5.79 7.25
CA ARG A 110 -14.35 -5.15 8.56
C ARG A 110 -12.89 -5.27 8.95
N LEU A 111 -12.10 -4.26 8.63
CA LEU A 111 -10.78 -4.10 9.23
C LEU A 111 -10.98 -3.80 10.72
N LYS A 112 -10.28 -4.50 11.60
CA LYS A 112 -10.29 -4.17 13.03
C LYS A 112 -9.55 -2.84 13.18
N SER A 113 -10.30 -1.76 13.36
CA SER A 113 -9.79 -0.45 13.79
C SER A 113 -9.58 -0.44 15.29
#